data_AF-B2IW73-F1
#
_entry.id   AF-B2IW73-F1
#
_cell.length_a   1.000
_cell.length_b   1.000
_cell.length_c   1.000
_cell.angle_alpha   90.00
_cell.angle_beta   90.00
_cell.angle_gamma   90.00
#
_symmetry.space_group_name_H-M   'P 1'
#
loop_
_entity.id
_entity.type
_entity.pdbx_description
1 polymer ?
#
loop_
_entity_poly.entity_id
_entity_poly.type
_entity_poly.pdbx_seq_one_letter_code
_entity_poly.pdbx_strand_id
1 'polypeptide(L)'
;MSHPFPPPPIKSLERLQAADGLLINAERWRTAHDYHRNRQNAQYQSLNQPGIVCGLGVRDVTAPSQVEARYRDGRWVQIQPGIAIDLAGNLIVVPTSYDFPIDIEVVSSEPLMIYLVVSYVDPDELRRGQQRDVVQETYRIDQRNSIPASSEIEICQILLQPGHTEITQPADAFFPGYNNIDLRYRRQAQMRPQALVCMAQATHSDPECARNFFSLSYLLQAVEPLYPSLRGADEPGQVSLSENIQDYDLLYLTGGQAISLNSLEFESLKNYLNLGGVLLVDAPANANALIESTQALAQQLESPLRPLEELQRSHPLRTKPFLFAALPMVNQQQIKLLIGGGIILAIGDLATAWGLDRDLSLPRLTIRTAQELGINILHYAWKRRQLIGLQQEDNSGQW
;
A
#
# COMPACT_ATOMS: atom_id res chain seq x y z
N MET A 1 9.51 -2.24 -4.18
CA MET A 1 8.70 -2.22 -5.43
C MET A 1 7.47 -1.31 -5.26
N SER A 2 7.20 -0.39 -6.18
CA SER A 2 6.19 0.72 -6.10
C SER A 2 4.77 0.37 -6.58
N HIS A 3 4.52 -0.88 -6.98
CA HIS A 3 3.23 -1.31 -7.54
C HIS A 3 2.67 -2.51 -6.80
N PRO A 4 1.75 -2.33 -5.82
CA PRO A 4 1.08 -3.42 -5.12
C PRO A 4 0.14 -4.22 -6.05
N PHE A 5 -0.15 -3.67 -7.22
CA PHE A 5 -0.96 -4.29 -8.25
C PHE A 5 -0.12 -4.39 -9.52
N PRO A 6 0.20 -5.57 -10.06
CA PRO A 6 0.91 -5.67 -11.32
C PRO A 6 0.11 -5.01 -12.46
N PRO A 7 0.76 -4.36 -13.44
CA PRO A 7 0.09 -3.99 -14.68
C PRO A 7 -0.37 -5.25 -15.43
N PRO A 8 -1.33 -5.13 -16.37
CA PRO A 8 -1.65 -6.24 -17.25
C PRO A 8 -0.40 -6.67 -18.05
N PRO A 9 -0.28 -7.95 -18.43
CA PRO A 9 0.86 -8.43 -19.20
C PRO A 9 1.06 -7.63 -20.50
N ILE A 10 2.29 -7.26 -20.81
CA ILE A 10 2.67 -6.62 -22.08
C ILE A 10 2.68 -7.69 -23.18
N LYS A 11 1.50 -8.15 -23.58
CA LYS A 11 1.27 -9.16 -24.61
C LYS A 11 0.12 -8.73 -25.52
N SER A 12 0.25 -9.02 -26.81
CA SER A 12 -0.84 -8.78 -27.77
C SER A 12 -2.01 -9.70 -27.46
N LEU A 13 -3.23 -9.17 -27.59
CA LEU A 13 -4.46 -9.97 -27.49
C LEU A 13 -4.79 -10.58 -28.85
N GLU A 14 -5.00 -11.90 -28.87
CA GLU A 14 -5.39 -12.64 -30.06
C GLU A 14 -6.90 -12.82 -30.12
N ARG A 15 -7.50 -12.61 -31.29
CA ARG A 15 -8.95 -12.77 -31.51
C ARG A 15 -9.23 -13.68 -32.69
N LEU A 16 -10.36 -14.38 -32.64
CA LEU A 16 -10.84 -15.15 -33.78
C LEU A 16 -11.17 -14.21 -34.95
N GLN A 17 -10.60 -14.49 -36.12
CA GLN A 17 -10.98 -13.83 -37.36
C GLN A 17 -12.15 -14.58 -38.01
N ALA A 18 -13.33 -13.97 -38.01
CA ALA A 18 -14.50 -14.52 -38.69
C ALA A 18 -14.35 -14.37 -40.21
N ALA A 19 -14.71 -15.43 -40.94
CA ALA A 19 -14.76 -15.47 -42.41
C ALA A 19 -15.93 -16.37 -42.85
N ASP A 20 -16.44 -16.16 -44.06
CA ASP A 20 -17.55 -16.97 -44.58
C ASP A 20 -17.16 -18.44 -44.69
N GLY A 21 -18.09 -19.32 -44.28
CA GLY A 21 -17.84 -20.77 -44.22
C GLY A 21 -16.99 -21.22 -43.03
N LEU A 22 -16.63 -20.33 -42.09
CA LEU A 22 -15.90 -20.71 -40.89
C LEU A 22 -16.76 -21.62 -39.99
N LEU A 23 -16.36 -22.88 -39.85
CA LEU A 23 -16.98 -23.81 -38.90
C LEU A 23 -16.73 -23.36 -37.45
N ILE A 24 -17.79 -23.20 -36.66
CA ILE A 24 -17.69 -22.93 -35.22
C ILE A 24 -17.66 -24.25 -34.46
N ASN A 25 -16.58 -24.49 -33.72
CA ASN A 25 -16.42 -25.60 -32.79
C ASN A 25 -16.18 -25.06 -31.37
N ALA A 26 -16.11 -25.95 -30.38
CA ALA A 26 -15.94 -25.56 -28.97
C ALA A 26 -14.65 -24.75 -28.73
N GLU A 27 -13.56 -25.10 -29.40
CA GLU A 27 -12.28 -24.37 -29.28
C GLU A 27 -12.39 -22.95 -29.80
N ARG A 28 -12.88 -22.74 -31.03
CA ARG A 28 -13.05 -21.41 -31.62
C ARG A 28 -14.06 -20.56 -30.86
N TRP A 29 -15.12 -21.18 -30.36
CA TRP A 29 -16.07 -20.51 -29.47
C TRP A 29 -15.40 -20.05 -28.19
N ARG A 30 -14.60 -20.91 -27.55
CA ARG A 30 -13.82 -20.57 -26.36
C ARG A 30 -12.84 -19.43 -26.65
N THR A 31 -12.06 -19.51 -27.73
CA THR A 31 -11.13 -18.43 -28.15
C THR A 31 -11.83 -17.09 -28.29
N ALA A 32 -13.03 -17.04 -28.89
CA ALA A 32 -13.77 -15.79 -29.03
C ALA A 32 -14.21 -15.22 -27.67
N HIS A 33 -14.64 -16.06 -26.73
CA HIS A 33 -15.07 -15.62 -25.38
C HIS A 33 -13.88 -15.26 -24.49
N ASP A 34 -12.80 -16.02 -24.54
CA ASP A 34 -11.56 -15.75 -23.82
C ASP A 34 -10.97 -14.41 -24.25
N TYR A 35 -11.04 -14.04 -25.54
CA TYR A 35 -10.63 -12.71 -25.99
C TYR A 35 -11.40 -11.60 -25.27
N HIS A 36 -12.72 -11.72 -25.16
CA HIS A 36 -13.55 -10.73 -24.47
C HIS A 36 -13.25 -10.69 -22.96
N ARG A 37 -13.10 -11.85 -22.32
CA ARG A 37 -12.72 -11.97 -20.90
C ARG A 37 -11.35 -11.33 -20.65
N ASN A 38 -10.34 -11.69 -21.43
CA ASN A 38 -8.98 -11.15 -21.30
C ASN A 38 -8.94 -9.65 -21.52
N ARG A 39 -9.71 -9.11 -22.49
CA ARG A 39 -9.81 -7.67 -22.71
C ARG A 39 -10.48 -6.94 -21.55
N GLN A 40 -11.53 -7.51 -20.98
CA GLN A 40 -12.21 -6.97 -19.79
C GLN A 40 -11.28 -6.98 -18.58
N ASN A 41 -10.58 -8.10 -18.34
CA ASN A 41 -9.62 -8.26 -17.25
C ASN A 41 -8.46 -7.26 -17.39
N ALA A 42 -7.91 -7.12 -18.60
CA ALA A 42 -6.85 -6.14 -18.88
C ALA A 42 -7.32 -4.70 -18.60
N GLN A 43 -8.55 -4.34 -19.00
CA GLN A 43 -9.14 -3.04 -18.69
C GLN A 43 -9.29 -2.84 -17.19
N TYR A 44 -9.77 -3.86 -16.46
CA TYR A 44 -9.92 -3.78 -15.01
C TYR A 44 -8.57 -3.60 -14.32
N GLN A 45 -7.59 -4.45 -14.61
CA GLN A 45 -6.22 -4.39 -14.06
C GLN A 45 -5.53 -3.04 -14.31
N SER A 46 -5.85 -2.41 -15.44
CA SER A 46 -5.29 -1.10 -15.81
C SER A 46 -5.84 0.04 -14.96
N LEU A 47 -7.08 -0.05 -14.48
CA LEU A 47 -7.83 1.09 -13.94
C LEU A 47 -8.31 0.92 -12.51
N ASN A 48 -8.40 -0.32 -12.00
CA ASN A 48 -9.02 -0.62 -10.72
C ASN A 48 -8.13 -1.52 -9.87
N GLN A 49 -8.35 -1.47 -8.56
CA GLN A 49 -7.77 -2.40 -7.61
C GLN A 49 -8.77 -3.50 -7.21
N PRO A 50 -8.31 -4.69 -6.81
CA PRO A 50 -9.16 -5.71 -6.21
C PRO A 50 -9.85 -5.21 -4.95
N GLY A 51 -11.03 -5.77 -4.66
CA GLY A 51 -11.74 -5.48 -3.42
C GLY A 51 -13.22 -5.83 -3.47
N ILE A 52 -13.90 -5.51 -2.38
CA ILE A 52 -15.33 -5.68 -2.18
C ILE A 52 -16.07 -4.57 -2.92
N VAL A 53 -17.07 -4.93 -3.72
CA VAL A 53 -17.98 -3.98 -4.40
C VAL A 53 -19.13 -3.63 -3.47
N CYS A 54 -19.75 -4.64 -2.86
CA CYS A 54 -20.83 -4.48 -1.91
C CYS A 54 -21.04 -5.76 -1.08
N GLY A 55 -21.71 -5.64 0.08
CA GLY A 55 -22.07 -6.79 0.91
C GLY A 55 -20.86 -7.44 1.59
N LEU A 56 -20.84 -8.77 1.66
CA LEU A 56 -19.77 -9.59 2.29
C LEU A 56 -19.47 -9.19 3.75
N GLY A 57 -20.51 -8.83 4.50
CA GLY A 57 -20.40 -8.63 5.94
C GLY A 57 -20.19 -9.96 6.67
N VAL A 58 -19.63 -9.91 7.87
CA VAL A 58 -19.42 -11.09 8.72
C VAL A 58 -20.06 -10.82 10.07
N ARG A 59 -20.79 -11.81 10.60
CA ARG A 59 -21.35 -11.75 11.95
C ARG A 59 -21.20 -13.07 12.68
N ASP A 60 -21.07 -13.02 13.99
CA ASP A 60 -21.14 -14.20 14.83
C ASP A 60 -22.54 -14.83 14.77
N VAL A 61 -22.58 -16.15 14.81
CA VAL A 61 -23.82 -16.94 14.86
C VAL A 61 -23.62 -18.15 15.75
N THR A 62 -24.73 -18.73 16.22
CA THR A 62 -24.67 -20.04 16.86
C THR A 62 -24.44 -21.12 15.81
N ALA A 63 -23.75 -22.19 16.21
CA ALA A 63 -23.53 -23.34 15.35
C ALA A 63 -24.87 -23.90 14.82
N PRO A 64 -24.98 -24.25 13.52
CA PRO A 64 -26.20 -24.80 12.96
C PRO A 64 -26.67 -26.05 13.72
N SER A 65 -27.98 -26.18 13.89
CA SER A 65 -28.58 -27.28 14.67
C SER A 65 -28.29 -28.69 14.10
N GLN A 66 -27.87 -28.77 12.84
CA GLN A 66 -27.52 -30.02 12.14
C GLN A 66 -26.09 -30.49 12.45
N VAL A 67 -25.24 -29.61 13.00
CA VAL A 67 -23.85 -29.92 13.33
C VAL A 67 -23.78 -30.65 14.68
N GLU A 68 -22.87 -31.62 14.79
CA GLU A 68 -22.66 -32.39 16.03
C GLU A 68 -22.31 -31.46 17.21
N ALA A 69 -22.79 -31.80 18.40
CA ALA A 69 -22.65 -30.95 19.60
C ALA A 69 -21.21 -30.56 19.92
N ARG A 70 -20.22 -31.43 19.60
CA ARG A 70 -18.79 -31.16 19.83
C ARG A 70 -18.23 -29.99 19.03
N TYR A 71 -18.87 -29.61 17.92
CA TYR A 71 -18.48 -28.48 17.08
C TYR A 71 -19.36 -27.24 17.34
N ARG A 72 -20.12 -27.22 18.45
CA ARG A 72 -20.93 -26.07 18.89
C ARG A 72 -20.21 -25.29 20.00
N ASP A 73 -18.99 -24.90 19.72
CA ASP A 73 -18.02 -24.29 20.64
C ASP A 73 -17.95 -22.75 20.55
N GLY A 74 -18.93 -22.13 19.87
CA GLY A 74 -19.00 -20.68 19.68
C GLY A 74 -18.12 -20.14 18.55
N ARG A 75 -17.55 -21.02 17.70
CA ARG A 75 -16.64 -20.66 16.61
C ARG A 75 -17.31 -20.57 15.25
N TRP A 76 -18.48 -19.94 15.19
CA TRP A 76 -19.26 -19.87 13.97
C TRP A 76 -19.52 -18.44 13.58
N VAL A 77 -19.28 -18.15 12.31
CA VAL A 77 -19.62 -16.87 11.70
C VAL A 77 -20.53 -17.10 10.50
N GLN A 78 -21.37 -16.12 10.20
CA GLN A 78 -22.16 -16.09 8.99
C GLN A 78 -21.66 -14.98 8.08
N ILE A 79 -21.25 -15.39 6.90
CA ILE A 79 -20.85 -14.51 5.81
C ILE A 79 -22.11 -14.11 5.05
N GLN A 80 -22.32 -12.81 4.91
CA GLN A 80 -23.48 -12.23 4.25
C GLN A 80 -23.29 -12.20 2.71
N PRO A 81 -24.37 -12.19 1.93
CA PRO A 81 -24.29 -12.03 0.47
C PRO A 81 -23.49 -10.79 0.06
N GLY A 82 -22.86 -10.85 -1.11
CA GLY A 82 -22.14 -9.71 -1.66
C GLY A 82 -21.31 -10.05 -2.89
N ILE A 83 -20.60 -9.03 -3.36
CA ILE A 83 -19.83 -9.06 -4.60
C ILE A 83 -18.43 -8.51 -4.32
N ALA A 84 -17.41 -9.19 -4.83
CA ALA A 84 -16.04 -8.72 -4.86
C ALA A 84 -15.41 -8.93 -6.24
N ILE A 85 -14.25 -8.33 -6.47
CA ILE A 85 -13.45 -8.49 -7.68
C ILE A 85 -12.01 -8.78 -7.28
N ASP A 86 -11.44 -9.86 -7.79
CA ASP A 86 -10.04 -10.22 -7.53
C ASP A 86 -9.03 -9.38 -8.35
N LEU A 87 -7.73 -9.62 -8.16
CA LEU A 87 -6.68 -8.89 -8.87
C LEU A 87 -6.69 -9.17 -10.38
N ALA A 88 -7.18 -10.33 -10.80
CA ALA A 88 -7.30 -10.68 -12.20
C ALA A 88 -8.51 -10.01 -12.88
N GLY A 89 -9.42 -9.41 -12.11
CA GLY A 89 -10.66 -8.82 -12.60
C GLY A 89 -11.83 -9.80 -12.61
N ASN A 90 -11.69 -10.99 -12.00
CA ASN A 90 -12.78 -11.95 -11.92
C ASN A 90 -13.79 -11.51 -10.85
N LEU A 91 -15.08 -11.61 -11.19
CA LEU A 91 -16.16 -11.33 -10.27
C LEU A 91 -16.38 -12.51 -9.32
N ILE A 92 -16.48 -12.22 -8.03
CA ILE A 92 -16.79 -13.17 -6.97
C ILE A 92 -18.18 -12.82 -6.45
N VAL A 93 -19.16 -13.67 -6.70
CA VAL A 93 -20.55 -13.45 -6.28
C VAL A 93 -20.93 -14.47 -5.22
N VAL A 94 -21.22 -13.99 -4.02
CA VAL A 94 -21.78 -14.78 -2.91
C VAL A 94 -23.28 -14.45 -2.83
N PRO A 95 -24.17 -15.28 -3.40
CA PRO A 95 -25.58 -14.91 -3.58
C PRO A 95 -26.42 -15.09 -2.32
N THR A 96 -26.01 -15.97 -1.41
CA THR A 96 -26.74 -16.31 -0.18
C THR A 96 -25.80 -16.31 1.01
N SER A 97 -26.36 -16.14 2.21
CA SER A 97 -25.57 -16.24 3.43
C SER A 97 -24.95 -17.63 3.57
N TYR A 98 -23.76 -17.69 4.15
CA TYR A 98 -23.02 -18.94 4.36
C TYR A 98 -22.51 -19.00 5.80
N ASP A 99 -22.90 -20.04 6.53
CA ASP A 99 -22.41 -20.30 7.88
C ASP A 99 -21.05 -21.01 7.77
N PHE A 100 -20.02 -20.43 8.36
CA PHE A 100 -18.63 -20.85 8.25
C PHE A 100 -18.05 -21.13 9.64
N PRO A 101 -17.51 -22.34 9.89
CA PRO A 101 -16.84 -22.66 11.14
C PRO A 101 -15.39 -22.16 11.13
N ILE A 102 -14.93 -21.66 12.27
CA ILE A 102 -13.55 -21.23 12.47
C ILE A 102 -12.76 -22.36 13.14
N ASP A 103 -12.14 -23.19 12.30
CA ASP A 103 -11.52 -24.44 12.76
C ASP A 103 -10.03 -24.32 13.17
N ILE A 104 -9.39 -23.16 12.95
CA ILE A 104 -7.96 -22.98 13.30
C ILE A 104 -7.81 -22.87 14.82
N GLU A 105 -7.07 -23.78 15.44
CA GLU A 105 -6.76 -23.71 16.87
C GLU A 105 -5.43 -22.98 17.13
N VAL A 106 -5.38 -22.21 18.21
CA VAL A 106 -4.14 -21.57 18.67
C VAL A 106 -3.39 -22.56 19.55
N VAL A 107 -2.43 -23.27 18.94
CA VAL A 107 -1.61 -24.28 19.63
C VAL A 107 -0.48 -23.62 20.44
N SER A 108 -0.05 -22.42 20.05
CA SER A 108 0.98 -21.63 20.72
C SER A 108 0.45 -20.89 21.94
N SER A 109 1.36 -20.43 22.80
CA SER A 109 1.06 -19.46 23.86
C SER A 109 0.84 -18.03 23.32
N GLU A 110 1.12 -17.80 22.04
CA GLU A 110 0.97 -16.51 21.39
C GLU A 110 -0.34 -16.41 20.61
N PRO A 111 -1.00 -15.24 20.60
CA PRO A 111 -2.17 -14.99 19.76
C PRO A 111 -1.89 -15.22 18.27
N LEU A 112 -2.89 -15.68 17.53
CA LEU A 112 -2.78 -15.96 16.10
C LEU A 112 -3.78 -15.11 15.32
N MET A 113 -3.28 -14.35 14.34
CA MET A 113 -4.14 -13.66 13.39
C MET A 113 -4.66 -14.64 12.35
N ILE A 114 -5.98 -14.65 12.13
CA ILE A 114 -6.61 -15.36 11.02
C ILE A 114 -7.33 -14.38 10.10
N TYR A 115 -7.40 -14.76 8.82
CA TYR A 115 -8.07 -14.01 7.77
C TYR A 115 -9.17 -14.87 7.19
N LEU A 116 -10.38 -14.34 7.10
CA LEU A 116 -11.41 -14.92 6.24
C LEU A 116 -11.31 -14.30 4.87
N VAL A 117 -11.30 -15.16 3.85
CA VAL A 117 -11.12 -14.74 2.47
C VAL A 117 -12.19 -15.36 1.57
N VAL A 118 -12.50 -14.66 0.48
CA VAL A 118 -13.30 -15.20 -0.63
C VAL A 118 -12.47 -15.14 -1.91
N SER A 119 -12.60 -16.16 -2.76
CA SER A 119 -11.86 -16.28 -4.03
C SER A 119 -12.76 -16.78 -5.16
N TYR A 120 -12.43 -16.38 -6.38
CA TYR A 120 -13.05 -16.91 -7.60
C TYR A 120 -12.57 -18.34 -7.84
N VAL A 121 -13.46 -19.20 -8.32
CA VAL A 121 -13.10 -20.54 -8.78
C VAL A 121 -13.66 -20.74 -10.17
N ASP A 122 -12.78 -21.06 -11.13
CA ASP A 122 -13.24 -21.40 -12.47
C ASP A 122 -13.98 -22.75 -12.40
N PRO A 123 -15.27 -22.79 -12.74
CA PRO A 123 -16.05 -24.01 -12.63
C PRO A 123 -15.54 -25.12 -13.57
N ASP A 124 -14.75 -24.80 -14.61
CA ASP A 124 -14.12 -25.78 -15.48
C ASP A 124 -13.06 -26.63 -14.75
N GLU A 125 -12.41 -26.08 -13.72
CA GLU A 125 -11.44 -26.81 -12.88
C GLU A 125 -12.10 -27.83 -11.95
N LEU A 126 -13.39 -27.64 -11.63
CA LEU A 126 -14.13 -28.51 -10.70
C LEU A 126 -14.78 -29.72 -11.39
N ARG A 127 -14.71 -29.81 -12.72
CA ARG A 127 -15.47 -30.80 -13.50
C ARG A 127 -14.89 -32.22 -13.36
N ARG A 128 -15.41 -32.98 -12.39
CA ARG A 128 -15.36 -34.46 -12.38
C ARG A 128 -16.62 -35.04 -13.02
N GLY A 129 -16.67 -35.06 -14.35
CA GLY A 129 -17.51 -36.03 -15.09
C GLY A 129 -19.01 -35.77 -15.30
N GLN A 130 -19.57 -34.59 -14.98
CA GLN A 130 -20.95 -34.23 -15.39
C GLN A 130 -20.95 -33.17 -16.49
N GLN A 131 -21.45 -33.52 -17.68
CA GLN A 131 -21.75 -32.54 -18.74
C GLN A 131 -23.02 -31.78 -18.35
N ARG A 132 -22.90 -30.48 -18.11
CA ARG A 132 -24.02 -29.53 -18.05
C ARG A 132 -23.83 -28.51 -19.17
N ASP A 133 -24.92 -28.17 -19.85
CA ASP A 133 -24.92 -27.17 -20.93
C ASP A 133 -24.75 -25.74 -20.39
N VAL A 134 -25.18 -25.51 -19.14
CA VAL A 134 -25.04 -24.23 -18.43
C VAL A 134 -24.18 -24.44 -17.20
N VAL A 135 -23.19 -23.56 -17.05
CA VAL A 135 -22.28 -23.55 -15.90
C VAL A 135 -22.36 -22.20 -15.22
N GLN A 136 -22.59 -22.25 -13.92
CA GLN A 136 -22.61 -21.09 -13.06
C GLN A 136 -21.22 -20.87 -12.48
N GLU A 137 -20.76 -19.61 -12.48
CA GLU A 137 -19.54 -19.23 -11.78
C GLU A 137 -19.65 -19.55 -10.29
N THR A 138 -18.54 -19.93 -9.68
CA THR A 138 -18.50 -20.35 -8.28
C THR A 138 -17.38 -19.64 -7.53
N TYR A 139 -17.44 -19.76 -6.21
CA TYR A 139 -16.53 -19.11 -5.29
C TYR A 139 -16.09 -20.11 -4.22
N ARG A 140 -15.00 -19.77 -3.55
CA ARG A 140 -14.55 -20.47 -2.35
C ARG A 140 -14.36 -19.47 -1.22
N ILE A 141 -14.83 -19.85 -0.04
CA ILE A 141 -14.55 -19.17 1.21
C ILE A 141 -13.55 -20.04 1.96
N ASP A 142 -12.45 -19.43 2.41
CA ASP A 142 -11.41 -20.11 3.19
C ASP A 142 -11.04 -19.25 4.40
N GLN A 143 -10.39 -19.90 5.38
CA GLN A 143 -9.64 -19.23 6.43
C GLN A 143 -8.13 -19.40 6.19
N ARG A 144 -7.36 -18.34 6.45
CA ARG A 144 -5.90 -18.32 6.32
C ARG A 144 -5.27 -17.91 7.64
N ASN A 145 -4.09 -18.44 7.94
CA ASN A 145 -3.22 -18.03 9.05
C ASN A 145 -1.97 -17.28 8.56
N SER A 146 -1.99 -16.86 7.29
CA SER A 146 -0.96 -16.06 6.63
C SER A 146 -1.65 -14.98 5.80
N ILE A 147 -0.87 -13.98 5.39
CA ILE A 147 -1.36 -12.88 4.54
C ILE A 147 -2.06 -13.47 3.30
N PRO A 148 -3.27 -12.99 2.95
CA PRO A 148 -4.02 -13.45 1.79
C PRO A 148 -3.24 -13.35 0.47
N ALA A 149 -3.44 -14.32 -0.41
CA ALA A 149 -2.86 -14.28 -1.75
C ALA A 149 -3.54 -13.21 -2.62
N SER A 150 -2.90 -12.84 -3.73
CA SER A 150 -3.41 -11.79 -4.62
C SER A 150 -4.74 -12.12 -5.33
N SER A 151 -5.10 -13.40 -5.43
CA SER A 151 -6.39 -13.89 -5.94
C SER A 151 -7.48 -13.96 -4.87
N GLU A 152 -7.16 -13.61 -3.63
CA GLU A 152 -8.06 -13.72 -2.48
C GLU A 152 -8.47 -12.34 -2.00
N ILE A 153 -9.75 -12.19 -1.66
CA ILE A 153 -10.31 -10.97 -1.08
C ILE A 153 -10.59 -11.20 0.38
N GLU A 154 -9.88 -10.47 1.23
CA GLU A 154 -10.11 -10.45 2.66
C GLU A 154 -11.48 -9.84 3.00
N ILE A 155 -12.28 -10.56 3.80
CA ILE A 155 -13.59 -10.11 4.26
C ILE A 155 -13.62 -9.77 5.76
N CYS A 156 -12.74 -10.36 6.58
CA CYS A 156 -12.47 -9.93 7.95
C CYS A 156 -11.18 -10.56 8.49
N GLN A 157 -10.69 -10.00 9.60
CA GLN A 157 -9.61 -10.58 10.42
C GLN A 157 -10.15 -10.95 11.80
N ILE A 158 -9.52 -11.91 12.46
CA ILE A 158 -9.81 -12.26 13.86
C ILE A 158 -8.48 -12.58 14.55
N LEU A 159 -8.17 -11.87 15.64
CA LEU A 159 -7.00 -12.16 16.46
C LEU A 159 -7.38 -13.17 17.54
N LEU A 160 -7.07 -14.44 17.33
CA LEU A 160 -7.44 -15.52 18.24
C LEU A 160 -6.49 -15.58 19.45
N GLN A 161 -7.05 -15.66 20.66
CA GLN A 161 -6.29 -15.86 21.89
C GLN A 161 -6.24 -17.34 22.30
N PRO A 162 -5.10 -17.85 22.82
CA PRO A 162 -5.02 -19.20 23.35
C PRO A 162 -6.05 -19.47 24.46
N GLY A 163 -6.73 -20.61 24.39
CA GLY A 163 -7.65 -21.09 25.42
C GLY A 163 -9.05 -20.44 25.43
N HIS A 164 -9.30 -19.43 24.58
CA HIS A 164 -10.65 -18.87 24.38
C HIS A 164 -11.13 -19.17 22.97
N THR A 165 -12.29 -19.83 22.87
CA THR A 165 -12.81 -20.31 21.59
C THR A 165 -13.86 -19.38 21.00
N GLU A 166 -14.71 -18.78 21.84
CA GLU A 166 -15.88 -18.02 21.37
C GLU A 166 -15.49 -16.85 20.48
N ILE A 167 -16.22 -16.66 19.38
CA ILE A 167 -16.02 -15.56 18.43
C ILE A 167 -17.23 -14.63 18.52
N THR A 168 -16.96 -13.33 18.63
CA THR A 168 -18.00 -12.33 18.89
C THR A 168 -17.80 -11.09 18.04
N GLN A 169 -18.86 -10.27 17.95
CA GLN A 169 -18.71 -8.90 17.45
C GLN A 169 -17.98 -8.03 18.47
N PRO A 170 -17.17 -7.05 18.02
CA PRO A 170 -16.52 -6.11 18.92
C PRO A 170 -17.56 -5.18 19.55
N ALA A 171 -17.32 -4.80 20.81
CA ALA A 171 -18.13 -3.77 21.48
C ALA A 171 -17.97 -2.39 20.83
N ASP A 172 -16.77 -2.11 20.29
CA ASP A 172 -16.47 -0.93 19.49
C ASP A 172 -15.85 -1.36 18.16
N ALA A 173 -16.51 -1.05 17.04
CA ALA A 173 -16.07 -1.42 15.70
C ALA A 173 -14.71 -0.83 15.29
N PHE A 174 -14.26 0.25 15.95
CA PHE A 174 -12.95 0.85 15.71
C PHE A 174 -11.82 0.23 16.53
N PHE A 175 -12.15 -0.52 17.59
CA PHE A 175 -11.18 -1.18 18.48
C PHE A 175 -11.55 -2.66 18.76
N PRO A 176 -11.54 -3.54 17.74
CA PRO A 176 -11.72 -4.97 17.94
C PRO A 176 -10.62 -5.55 18.83
N GLY A 177 -11.01 -6.37 19.81
CA GLY A 177 -10.10 -7.08 20.70
C GLY A 177 -9.82 -8.51 20.25
N TYR A 178 -9.32 -9.32 21.18
CA TYR A 178 -9.16 -10.77 20.95
C TYR A 178 -10.50 -11.43 20.66
N ASN A 179 -10.48 -12.39 19.74
CA ASN A 179 -11.62 -13.16 19.28
C ASN A 179 -12.79 -12.32 18.73
N ASN A 180 -12.57 -11.04 18.47
CA ASN A 180 -13.55 -10.19 17.81
C ASN A 180 -13.39 -10.23 16.29
N ILE A 181 -14.52 -10.15 15.60
CA ILE A 181 -14.56 -9.94 14.15
C ILE A 181 -14.07 -8.51 13.85
N ASP A 182 -12.93 -8.39 13.15
CA ASP A 182 -12.38 -7.12 12.69
C ASP A 182 -12.69 -6.90 11.20
N LEU A 183 -13.50 -5.88 10.92
CA LEU A 183 -13.93 -5.51 9.57
C LEU A 183 -13.16 -4.30 8.99
N ARG A 184 -12.21 -3.72 9.73
CA ARG A 184 -11.56 -2.45 9.36
C ARG A 184 -10.64 -2.55 8.15
N TYR A 185 -10.07 -3.74 7.91
CA TYR A 185 -9.07 -3.98 6.85
C TYR A 185 -9.68 -4.40 5.51
N ARG A 186 -11.01 -4.44 5.41
CA ARG A 186 -11.75 -4.79 4.19
C ARG A 186 -11.50 -3.78 3.08
N ARG A 187 -10.73 -4.19 2.06
CA ARG A 187 -10.47 -3.34 0.88
C ARG A 187 -11.71 -3.22 0.01
N GLN A 188 -12.14 -1.99 -0.28
CA GLN A 188 -13.17 -1.73 -1.27
C GLN A 188 -12.57 -1.72 -2.69
N ALA A 189 -13.34 -2.20 -3.66
CA ALA A 189 -13.02 -2.04 -5.07
C ALA A 189 -13.10 -0.54 -5.42
N GLN A 190 -12.02 -0.01 -5.97
CA GLN A 190 -11.90 1.41 -6.32
C GLN A 190 -10.93 1.60 -7.48
N MET A 191 -10.81 2.84 -7.95
CA MET A 191 -9.82 3.23 -8.93
C MET A 191 -8.41 2.97 -8.41
N ARG A 192 -7.57 2.46 -9.30
CA ARG A 192 -6.16 2.18 -9.01
C ARG A 192 -5.39 3.51 -8.89
N PRO A 193 -4.62 3.72 -7.81
CA PRO A 193 -3.71 4.87 -7.74
C PRO A 193 -2.62 4.73 -8.81
N GLN A 194 -2.07 5.85 -9.28
CA GLN A 194 -0.95 5.84 -10.23
C GLN A 194 0.29 5.15 -9.64
N ALA A 195 0.50 5.27 -8.33
CA ALA A 195 1.56 4.55 -7.62
C ALA A 195 1.27 4.37 -6.13
N LEU A 196 1.91 3.36 -5.55
CA LEU A 196 2.11 3.25 -4.11
C LEU A 196 3.46 3.88 -3.79
N VAL A 197 3.47 4.85 -2.88
CA VAL A 197 4.71 5.49 -2.42
C VAL A 197 5.16 4.84 -1.12
N CYS A 198 6.40 4.35 -1.13
CA CYS A 198 7.03 3.73 0.02
C CYS A 198 8.08 4.67 0.60
N MET A 199 8.09 4.83 1.92
CA MET A 199 9.15 5.59 2.60
C MET A 199 9.73 4.81 3.76
N ALA A 200 10.99 5.07 4.07
CA ALA A 200 11.65 4.48 5.23
C ALA A 200 12.46 5.52 5.99
N GLN A 201 12.52 5.37 7.31
CA GLN A 201 13.50 6.07 8.13
C GLN A 201 14.86 5.37 8.01
N ALA A 202 15.89 6.13 7.65
CA ALA A 202 17.27 5.68 7.69
C ALA A 202 17.80 5.66 9.13
N THR A 203 18.15 4.49 9.63
CA THR A 203 18.72 4.32 10.97
C THR A 203 20.16 4.86 11.02
N HIS A 204 20.50 5.55 12.09
CA HIS A 204 21.85 6.07 12.34
C HIS A 204 22.06 6.32 13.84
N SER A 205 23.27 6.67 14.25
CA SER A 205 23.68 6.73 15.65
C SER A 205 23.11 7.89 16.48
N ASP A 206 22.35 8.81 15.87
CA ASP A 206 21.77 9.94 16.58
C ASP A 206 20.64 9.45 17.52
N PRO A 207 20.67 9.80 18.82
CA PRO A 207 19.58 9.48 19.76
C PRO A 207 18.20 9.98 19.32
N GLU A 208 18.15 11.07 18.56
CA GLU A 208 16.92 11.69 18.07
C GLU A 208 16.49 11.13 16.69
N CYS A 209 17.16 10.12 16.14
CA CYS A 209 16.88 9.62 14.79
C CYS A 209 15.41 9.17 14.57
N ALA A 210 14.77 8.64 15.62
CA ALA A 210 13.40 8.10 15.57
C ALA A 210 12.33 9.05 16.08
N ARG A 211 12.68 10.31 16.39
CA ARG A 211 11.78 11.27 17.04
C ARG A 211 10.45 11.50 16.31
N ASN A 212 10.46 11.38 14.98
CA ASN A 212 9.33 11.65 14.10
C ASN A 212 8.80 10.37 13.41
N PHE A 213 9.24 9.18 13.81
CA PHE A 213 8.90 7.93 13.11
C PHE A 213 7.39 7.73 12.96
N PHE A 214 6.62 7.92 14.04
CA PHE A 214 5.16 7.79 14.01
C PHE A 214 4.49 8.85 13.13
N SER A 215 5.07 10.04 12.98
CA SER A 215 4.58 11.08 12.07
C SER A 215 4.65 10.66 10.61
N LEU A 216 5.54 9.74 10.25
CA LEU A 216 5.63 9.19 8.90
C LEU A 216 4.40 8.34 8.57
N SER A 217 3.91 7.52 9.50
CA SER A 217 2.66 6.75 9.32
C SER A 217 1.47 7.69 9.07
N TYR A 218 1.36 8.79 9.83
CA TYR A 218 0.31 9.79 9.61
C TYR A 218 0.42 10.48 8.24
N LEU A 219 1.63 10.76 7.76
CA LEU A 219 1.83 11.29 6.41
C LEU A 219 1.34 10.29 5.35
N LEU A 220 1.75 9.01 5.44
CA LEU A 220 1.36 7.98 4.49
C LEU A 220 -0.17 7.78 4.44
N GLN A 221 -0.82 7.78 5.61
CA GLN A 221 -2.28 7.72 5.73
C GLN A 221 -2.98 8.94 5.10
N ALA A 222 -2.36 10.13 5.15
CA ALA A 222 -2.91 11.34 4.55
C ALA A 222 -2.78 11.36 3.02
N VAL A 223 -1.89 10.58 2.40
CA VAL A 223 -1.63 10.65 0.95
C VAL A 223 -2.92 10.42 0.14
N GLU A 224 -3.61 9.30 0.35
CA GLU A 224 -4.75 8.89 -0.47
C GLU A 224 -5.97 9.83 -0.31
N PRO A 225 -6.39 10.23 0.91
CA PRO A 225 -7.48 11.19 1.08
C PRO A 225 -7.18 12.58 0.49
N LEU A 226 -5.92 13.02 0.47
CA LEU A 226 -5.55 14.36 0.02
C LEU A 226 -5.19 14.39 -1.47
N TYR A 227 -4.63 13.30 -1.99
CA TYR A 227 -4.24 13.15 -3.38
C TYR A 227 -4.46 11.71 -3.86
N PRO A 228 -5.70 11.35 -4.27
CA PRO A 228 -6.09 9.97 -4.61
C PRO A 228 -5.32 9.33 -5.78
N SER A 229 -4.54 10.11 -6.53
CA SER A 229 -3.66 9.57 -7.57
C SER A 229 -2.44 8.84 -6.98
N LEU A 230 -2.12 9.05 -5.70
CA LEU A 230 -1.11 8.29 -4.97
C LEU A 230 -1.73 7.60 -3.76
N ARG A 231 -1.11 6.51 -3.34
CA ARG A 231 -1.42 5.84 -2.08
C ARG A 231 -0.13 5.67 -1.28
N GLY A 232 -0.16 5.96 0.03
CA GLY A 232 0.96 5.64 0.91
C GLY A 232 0.99 4.14 1.21
N ALA A 233 2.18 3.57 1.42
CA ALA A 233 2.32 2.25 2.05
C ALA A 233 1.60 2.21 3.40
N ASP A 234 1.14 1.02 3.82
CA ASP A 234 0.36 0.86 5.04
C ASP A 234 1.19 1.25 6.29
N GLU A 235 2.50 1.00 6.28
CA GLU A 235 3.45 1.42 7.32
C GLU A 235 4.78 1.94 6.72
N PRO A 236 5.47 2.87 7.40
CA PRO A 236 6.81 3.31 7.02
C PRO A 236 7.84 2.22 7.38
N GLY A 237 8.84 2.05 6.52
CA GLY A 237 9.98 1.17 6.79
C GLY A 237 10.99 1.77 7.76
N GLN A 238 11.84 0.92 8.32
CA GLN A 238 13.11 1.31 8.93
C GLN A 238 14.22 0.52 8.25
N VAL A 239 15.31 1.20 7.89
CA VAL A 239 16.36 0.58 7.08
C VAL A 239 17.72 1.18 7.41
N SER A 240 18.76 0.34 7.42
CA SER A 240 20.14 0.84 7.41
C SER A 240 20.54 1.27 5.98
N LEU A 241 21.34 2.32 5.83
CA LEU A 241 21.80 2.78 4.50
C LEU A 241 22.65 1.73 3.77
N SER A 242 23.14 0.70 4.47
CA SER A 242 23.86 -0.45 3.90
C SER A 242 22.97 -1.60 3.43
N GLU A 243 21.65 -1.51 3.62
CA GLU A 243 20.67 -2.58 3.31
C GLU A 243 19.85 -2.27 2.03
N ASN A 244 18.70 -2.95 1.86
CA ASN A 244 17.81 -2.86 0.71
C ASN A 244 17.03 -1.52 0.65
N ILE A 245 17.74 -0.39 0.61
CA ILE A 245 17.15 0.96 0.50
C ILE A 245 16.43 1.19 -0.83
N GLN A 246 16.70 0.35 -1.83
CA GLN A 246 16.08 0.44 -3.15
C GLN A 246 14.57 0.15 -3.13
N ASP A 247 14.03 -0.48 -2.09
CA ASP A 247 12.58 -0.74 -2.05
C ASP A 247 11.72 0.50 -1.76
N TYR A 248 12.36 1.62 -1.38
CA TYR A 248 11.68 2.84 -0.94
C TYR A 248 11.87 3.99 -1.94
N ASP A 249 10.83 4.78 -2.16
CA ASP A 249 10.89 5.98 -3.02
C ASP A 249 11.52 7.16 -2.29
N LEU A 250 11.34 7.22 -0.97
CA LEU A 250 11.86 8.26 -0.09
C LEU A 250 12.56 7.67 1.14
N LEU A 251 13.82 8.01 1.34
CA LEU A 251 14.51 7.82 2.62
C LEU A 251 14.37 9.09 3.46
N TYR A 252 14.05 8.92 4.72
CA TYR A 252 13.89 10.00 5.70
C TYR A 252 14.99 9.92 6.76
N LEU A 253 15.65 11.05 7.04
CA LEU A 253 16.66 11.20 8.07
C LEU A 253 16.39 12.47 8.87
N THR A 254 16.51 12.40 10.19
CA THR A 254 16.41 13.55 11.11
C THR A 254 17.35 13.36 12.29
N GLY A 255 17.65 14.42 13.04
CA GLY A 255 18.57 14.38 14.17
C GLY A 255 19.17 15.75 14.48
N GLY A 256 20.14 15.78 15.39
CA GLY A 256 20.94 16.96 15.69
C GLY A 256 22.41 16.87 15.25
N GLN A 257 22.92 15.65 15.06
CA GLN A 257 24.32 15.35 14.80
C GLN A 257 24.65 15.34 13.29
N ALA A 258 25.93 15.46 12.99
CA ALA A 258 26.43 15.36 11.62
C ALA A 258 26.22 13.94 11.04
N ILE A 259 25.88 13.86 9.75
CA ILE A 259 25.81 12.60 9.03
C ILE A 259 27.23 12.04 8.87
N SER A 260 27.45 10.83 9.38
CA SER A 260 28.69 10.07 9.18
C SER A 260 28.37 8.79 8.44
N LEU A 261 28.75 8.70 7.16
CA LEU A 261 28.58 7.51 6.33
C LEU A 261 29.91 6.77 6.20
N ASN A 262 29.88 5.45 6.35
CA ASN A 262 31.01 4.62 5.91
C ASN A 262 31.00 4.46 4.38
N SER A 263 32.08 3.88 3.82
CA SER A 263 32.22 3.73 2.36
C SER A 263 31.09 2.91 1.72
N LEU A 264 30.58 1.89 2.41
CA LEU A 264 29.49 1.05 1.90
C LEU A 264 28.16 1.83 1.86
N GLU A 265 27.85 2.56 2.93
CA GLU A 265 26.65 3.41 3.02
C GLU A 265 26.68 4.54 2.00
N PHE A 266 27.85 5.16 1.80
CA PHE A 266 28.03 6.23 0.82
C PHE A 266 27.78 5.72 -0.61
N GLU A 267 28.38 4.59 -1.00
CA GLU A 267 28.17 4.02 -2.34
C GLU A 267 26.73 3.51 -2.53
N SER A 268 26.13 2.91 -1.49
CA SER A 268 24.73 2.50 -1.50
C SER A 268 23.80 3.70 -1.73
N LEU A 269 23.98 4.78 -0.96
CA LEU A 269 23.21 6.02 -1.10
C LEU A 269 23.42 6.67 -2.48
N LYS A 270 24.65 6.72 -2.97
CA LYS A 270 24.97 7.25 -4.30
C LYS A 270 24.22 6.48 -5.39
N ASN A 271 24.25 5.15 -5.34
CA ASN A 271 23.53 4.30 -6.28
C ASN A 271 22.02 4.50 -6.18
N TYR A 272 21.47 4.59 -4.97
CA TYR A 272 20.07 4.90 -4.73
C TYR A 272 19.62 6.22 -5.36
N LEU A 273 20.38 7.30 -5.16
CA LEU A 273 20.08 8.61 -5.75
C LEU A 273 20.20 8.63 -7.28
N ASN A 274 21.14 7.85 -7.84
CA ASN A 274 21.32 7.68 -9.27
C ASN A 274 20.19 6.88 -9.94
N LEU A 275 19.60 5.92 -9.22
CA LEU A 275 18.39 5.21 -9.64
C LEU A 275 17.10 6.03 -9.42
N GLY A 276 17.24 7.29 -9.02
CA GLY A 276 16.14 8.24 -8.87
C GLY A 276 15.46 8.24 -7.50
N GLY A 277 16.02 7.51 -6.52
CA GLY A 277 15.64 7.64 -5.13
C GLY A 277 15.84 9.06 -4.59
N VAL A 278 15.19 9.36 -3.47
CA VAL A 278 15.28 10.66 -2.81
C VAL A 278 15.62 10.49 -1.34
N LEU A 279 16.57 11.29 -0.85
CA LEU A 279 16.87 11.43 0.57
C LEU A 279 16.29 12.76 1.07
N LEU A 280 15.34 12.68 2.00
CA LEU A 280 14.89 13.83 2.78
C LEU A 280 15.63 13.86 4.11
N VAL A 281 16.42 14.90 4.32
CA VAL A 281 16.99 15.26 5.61
C VAL A 281 16.12 16.35 6.23
N ASP A 282 15.38 16.03 7.29
CA ASP A 282 14.56 16.97 8.05
C ASP A 282 15.29 17.42 9.31
N ALA A 283 15.90 18.59 9.24
CA ALA A 283 16.73 19.16 10.28
C ALA A 283 15.95 20.20 11.12
N PRO A 284 15.99 20.09 12.46
CA PRO A 284 15.63 21.19 13.33
C PRO A 284 16.45 22.44 13.00
N ALA A 285 15.86 23.63 13.19
CA ALA A 285 16.52 24.88 12.81
C ALA A 285 17.86 25.15 13.55
N ASN A 286 18.06 24.51 14.70
CA ASN A 286 19.28 24.60 15.51
C ASN A 286 20.27 23.44 15.27
N ALA A 287 19.96 22.48 14.39
CA ALA A 287 20.81 21.32 14.10
C ALA A 287 21.92 21.64 13.09
N ASN A 288 22.79 22.61 13.42
CA ASN A 288 23.82 23.11 12.51
C ASN A 288 24.75 22.00 11.99
N ALA A 289 25.12 21.04 12.84
CA ALA A 289 26.00 19.93 12.44
C ALA A 289 25.35 19.04 11.37
N LEU A 290 24.05 18.74 11.49
CA LEU A 290 23.29 18.01 10.48
C LEU A 290 23.17 18.80 9.17
N ILE A 291 22.85 20.09 9.26
CA ILE A 291 22.71 20.99 8.10
C ILE A 291 24.02 21.08 7.31
N GLU A 292 25.14 21.36 7.99
CA GLU A 292 26.46 21.50 7.36
C GLU A 292 26.96 20.18 6.74
N SER A 293 26.82 19.07 7.47
CA SER A 293 27.22 17.75 6.95
C SER A 293 26.37 17.30 5.76
N THR A 294 25.07 17.64 5.72
CA THR A 294 24.21 17.36 4.57
C THR A 294 24.64 18.16 3.34
N GLN A 295 24.99 19.43 3.52
CA GLN A 295 25.55 20.26 2.44
C GLN A 295 26.89 19.69 1.93
N ALA A 296 27.77 19.26 2.84
CA ALA A 296 29.04 18.64 2.48
C ALA A 296 28.85 17.32 1.73
N LEU A 297 27.90 16.47 2.16
CA LEU A 297 27.53 15.24 1.45
C LEU A 297 27.07 15.52 0.02
N ALA A 298 26.19 16.51 -0.15
CA ALA A 298 25.70 16.90 -1.47
C ALA A 298 26.82 17.44 -2.38
N GLN A 299 27.81 18.16 -1.82
CA GLN A 299 29.01 18.58 -2.55
C GLN A 299 29.89 17.40 -2.96
N GLN A 300 30.08 16.41 -2.08
CA GLN A 300 30.82 15.18 -2.39
C GLN A 300 30.16 14.35 -3.49
N LEU A 301 28.82 14.41 -3.60
CA LEU A 301 28.02 13.81 -4.66
C LEU A 301 27.90 14.70 -5.92
N GLU A 302 28.73 15.74 -6.02
CA GLU A 302 28.79 16.68 -7.16
C GLU A 302 27.44 17.37 -7.47
N SER A 303 26.57 17.47 -6.47
CA SER A 303 25.19 17.97 -6.61
C SER A 303 24.87 18.97 -5.50
N PRO A 304 25.54 20.14 -5.47
CA PRO A 304 25.40 21.10 -4.37
C PRO A 304 23.94 21.55 -4.21
N LEU A 305 23.49 21.61 -2.95
CA LEU A 305 22.13 22.00 -2.63
C LEU A 305 21.89 23.48 -2.95
N ARG A 306 20.74 23.78 -3.58
CA ARG A 306 20.28 25.14 -3.85
C ARG A 306 18.95 25.40 -3.17
N PRO A 307 18.73 26.59 -2.58
CA PRO A 307 17.44 27.00 -2.05
C PRO A 307 16.33 26.85 -3.09
N LEU A 308 15.16 26.36 -2.68
CA LEU A 308 14.00 26.21 -3.56
C LEU A 308 13.59 27.54 -4.21
N GLU A 309 13.81 28.66 -3.53
CA GLU A 309 13.57 30.04 -4.00
C GLU A 309 14.39 30.40 -5.25
N GLU A 310 15.59 29.82 -5.37
CA GLU A 310 16.49 30.04 -6.51
C GLU A 310 16.18 29.10 -7.70
N LEU A 311 15.40 28.04 -7.47
CA LEU A 311 14.97 27.11 -8.51
C LEU A 311 13.80 27.67 -9.33
N GLN A 312 13.56 27.05 -10.50
CA GLN A 312 12.46 27.44 -11.38
C GLN A 312 11.12 27.53 -10.64
N ARG A 313 10.30 28.55 -10.97
CA ARG A 313 8.98 28.75 -10.34
C ARG A 313 8.05 27.55 -10.50
N SER A 314 8.20 26.79 -11.59
CA SER A 314 7.48 25.56 -11.91
C SER A 314 8.03 24.30 -11.23
N HIS A 315 9.01 24.42 -10.32
CA HIS A 315 9.60 23.24 -9.66
C HIS A 315 8.51 22.37 -8.99
N PRO A 316 8.52 21.03 -9.14
CA PRO A 316 7.45 20.16 -8.65
C PRO A 316 7.20 20.28 -7.16
N LEU A 317 8.24 20.41 -6.33
CA LEU A 317 8.08 20.62 -4.88
C LEU A 317 7.25 21.86 -4.51
N ARG A 318 7.18 22.86 -5.41
CA ARG A 318 6.37 24.07 -5.24
C ARG A 318 4.96 23.93 -5.82
N THR A 319 4.76 23.07 -6.81
CA THR A 319 3.60 23.11 -7.70
C THR A 319 2.79 21.83 -7.79
N LYS A 320 3.29 20.70 -7.26
CA LYS A 320 2.66 19.38 -7.44
C LYS A 320 2.77 18.47 -6.21
N PRO A 321 1.65 17.85 -5.80
CA PRO A 321 0.28 18.10 -6.28
C PRO A 321 -0.31 19.43 -5.78
N PHE A 322 0.20 19.99 -4.68
CA PHE A 322 -0.29 21.22 -4.08
C PHE A 322 0.59 22.42 -4.44
N LEU A 323 -0.05 23.57 -4.68
CA LEU A 323 0.64 24.82 -5.01
C LEU A 323 1.02 25.59 -3.73
N PHE A 324 2.30 25.91 -3.58
CA PHE A 324 2.81 26.74 -2.49
C PHE A 324 3.37 28.06 -3.02
N ALA A 325 2.72 29.17 -2.65
CA ALA A 325 3.32 30.50 -2.80
C ALA A 325 4.36 30.77 -1.72
N ALA A 326 4.14 30.24 -0.52
CA ALA A 326 5.06 30.24 0.61
C ALA A 326 5.04 28.84 1.26
N LEU A 327 6.18 28.39 1.78
CA LEU A 327 6.28 27.12 2.50
C LEU A 327 5.58 27.20 3.87
N PRO A 328 5.15 26.07 4.45
CA PRO A 328 4.49 26.01 5.75
C PRO A 328 5.32 26.64 6.88
N MET A 329 4.63 27.07 7.93
CA MET A 329 5.25 27.45 9.20
C MET A 329 5.00 26.36 10.23
N VAL A 330 6.06 25.85 10.85
CA VAL A 330 6.00 24.86 11.94
C VAL A 330 6.68 25.50 13.15
N ASN A 331 6.04 25.45 14.32
CA ASN A 331 6.55 26.08 15.55
C ASN A 331 7.00 27.55 15.36
N GLN A 332 6.20 28.34 14.64
CA GLN A 332 6.47 29.74 14.30
C GLN A 332 7.71 29.98 13.42
N GLN A 333 8.30 28.93 12.86
CA GLN A 333 9.42 28.99 11.93
C GLN A 333 8.98 28.58 10.54
N GLN A 334 9.33 29.38 9.54
CA GLN A 334 9.08 29.02 8.15
C GLN A 334 10.05 27.91 7.71
N ILE A 335 9.50 26.85 7.14
CA ILE A 335 10.30 25.76 6.58
C ILE A 335 11.11 26.29 5.40
N LYS A 336 12.39 25.93 5.34
CA LYS A 336 13.26 26.19 4.18
C LYS A 336 13.63 24.88 3.52
N LEU A 337 13.63 24.85 2.19
CA LEU A 337 14.03 23.67 1.42
C LEU A 337 15.26 23.98 0.57
N LEU A 338 16.29 23.15 0.68
CA LEU A 338 17.43 23.15 -0.24
C LEU A 338 17.48 21.81 -0.96
N ILE A 339 17.71 21.81 -2.27
CA ILE A 339 17.59 20.62 -3.12
C ILE A 339 18.81 20.47 -4.03
N GLY A 340 19.28 19.24 -4.22
CA GLY A 340 20.33 18.90 -5.18
C GLY A 340 20.53 17.39 -5.31
N GLY A 341 20.65 16.85 -6.52
CA GLY A 341 21.04 15.45 -6.75
C GLY A 341 20.08 14.38 -6.21
N GLY A 342 18.83 14.72 -5.90
CA GLY A 342 17.89 13.81 -5.20
C GLY A 342 17.94 13.94 -3.67
N ILE A 343 18.78 14.82 -3.12
CA ILE A 343 18.76 15.19 -1.71
C ILE A 343 17.85 16.41 -1.53
N ILE A 344 17.00 16.36 -0.51
CA ILE A 344 16.17 17.47 -0.03
C ILE A 344 16.55 17.70 1.42
N LEU A 345 17.06 18.89 1.73
CA LEU A 345 17.27 19.35 3.10
C LEU A 345 16.13 20.28 3.49
N ALA A 346 15.29 19.83 4.42
CA ALA A 346 14.27 20.64 5.06
C ALA A 346 14.80 21.19 6.39
N ILE A 347 14.76 22.51 6.56
CA ILE A 347 15.18 23.17 7.80
C ILE A 347 13.94 23.75 8.48
N GLY A 348 13.69 23.34 9.72
CA GLY A 348 12.55 23.77 10.54
C GLY A 348 11.66 22.63 11.07
N ASP A 349 12.14 21.38 11.04
CA ASP A 349 11.49 20.23 11.70
C ASP A 349 10.10 19.90 11.14
N LEU A 350 10.01 19.79 9.81
CA LEU A 350 8.77 19.66 9.05
C LEU A 350 7.93 18.45 9.51
N ALA A 351 8.56 17.30 9.74
CA ALA A 351 7.88 16.05 10.01
C ALA A 351 7.18 16.04 11.38
N THR A 352 7.53 16.93 12.31
CA THR A 352 6.78 17.10 13.56
C THR A 352 5.33 17.51 13.32
N ALA A 353 5.05 18.18 12.19
CA ALA A 353 3.72 18.62 11.82
C ALA A 353 2.97 17.66 10.88
N TRP A 354 3.50 16.47 10.59
CA TRP A 354 2.76 15.48 9.79
C TRP A 354 1.74 14.66 10.60
N GLY A 355 1.93 14.57 11.92
CA GLY A 355 1.11 13.78 12.82
C GLY A 355 0.65 14.56 14.05
N LEU A 356 0.31 13.81 15.09
CA LEU A 356 -0.05 14.35 16.39
C LEU A 356 1.25 14.72 17.15
N ASP A 357 1.32 15.95 17.64
CA ASP A 357 2.34 16.31 18.63
C ASP A 357 2.00 15.75 20.01
N ARG A 358 3.02 15.59 20.87
CA ARG A 358 2.84 15.01 22.22
C ARG A 358 1.82 15.79 23.06
N ASP A 359 1.76 17.10 22.87
CA ASP A 359 0.89 18.00 23.63
C ASP A 359 -0.46 18.25 22.94
N LEU A 360 -0.71 17.64 21.77
CA LEU A 360 -1.91 17.82 20.93
C LEU A 360 -2.24 19.31 20.68
N SER A 361 -1.19 20.11 20.53
CA SER A 361 -1.24 21.57 20.48
C SER A 361 -1.19 22.12 19.05
N LEU A 362 -0.79 21.31 18.07
CA LEU A 362 -0.62 21.77 16.70
C LEU A 362 -1.96 22.16 16.06
N PRO A 363 -2.09 23.38 15.50
CA PRO A 363 -3.29 23.77 14.76
C PRO A 363 -3.50 22.88 13.54
N ARG A 364 -4.76 22.50 13.28
CA ARG A 364 -5.14 21.72 12.08
C ARG A 364 -4.59 22.30 10.78
N LEU A 365 -4.54 23.64 10.65
CA LEU A 365 -3.99 24.29 9.46
C LEU A 365 -2.49 24.01 9.28
N THR A 366 -1.72 24.03 10.36
CA THR A 366 -0.29 23.67 10.34
C THR A 366 -0.11 22.22 9.92
N ILE A 367 -0.87 21.31 10.52
CA ILE A 367 -0.82 19.88 10.18
C ILE A 367 -1.15 19.68 8.69
N ARG A 368 -2.24 20.31 8.24
CA ARG A 368 -2.70 20.18 6.85
C ARG A 368 -1.67 20.69 5.85
N THR A 369 -1.13 21.89 6.05
CA THR A 369 -0.16 22.48 5.13
C THR A 369 1.17 21.73 5.13
N ALA A 370 1.61 21.20 6.28
CA ALA A 370 2.78 20.34 6.37
C ALA A 370 2.59 19.00 5.65
N GLN A 371 1.42 18.35 5.82
CA GLN A 371 1.07 17.12 5.10
C GLN A 371 1.02 17.36 3.59
N GLU A 372 0.42 18.46 3.13
CA GLU A 372 0.41 18.82 1.71
C GLU A 372 1.84 18.98 1.16
N LEU A 373 2.76 19.61 1.91
CA LEU A 373 4.16 19.69 1.51
C LEU A 373 4.86 18.32 1.54
N GLY A 374 4.57 17.48 2.54
CA GLY A 374 5.07 16.10 2.60
C GLY A 374 4.62 15.28 1.38
N ILE A 375 3.38 15.45 0.94
CA ILE A 375 2.84 14.81 -0.27
C ILE A 375 3.52 15.37 -1.53
N ASN A 376 3.84 16.66 -1.61
CA ASN A 376 4.67 17.21 -2.69
C ASN A 376 6.04 16.52 -2.75
N ILE A 377 6.66 16.27 -1.59
CA ILE A 377 7.95 15.56 -1.51
C ILE A 377 7.81 14.11 -1.97
N LEU A 378 6.80 13.38 -1.49
CA LEU A 378 6.52 12.00 -1.90
C LEU A 378 6.23 11.90 -3.41
N HIS A 379 5.40 12.80 -3.94
CA HIS A 379 5.12 12.87 -5.38
C HIS A 379 6.39 13.17 -6.19
N TYR A 380 7.24 14.10 -5.72
CA TYR A 380 8.52 14.39 -6.36
C TYR A 380 9.44 13.17 -6.36
N ALA A 381 9.54 12.46 -5.23
CA ALA A 381 10.37 11.26 -5.09
C ALA A 381 9.94 10.16 -6.06
N TRP A 382 8.64 9.82 -6.07
CA TRP A 382 8.09 8.87 -7.02
C TRP A 382 8.30 9.30 -8.48
N LYS A 383 7.99 10.57 -8.83
CA LYS A 383 8.16 11.04 -10.21
C LYS A 383 9.60 11.06 -10.66
N ARG A 384 10.54 11.42 -9.79
CA ARG A 384 11.98 11.38 -10.09
C ARG A 384 12.41 9.96 -10.43
N ARG A 385 12.01 8.98 -9.61
CA ARG A 385 12.30 7.57 -9.83
C ARG A 385 11.73 7.07 -11.15
N GLN A 386 10.44 7.33 -11.39
CA GLN A 386 9.77 6.95 -12.63
C GLN A 386 10.48 7.55 -13.86
N LEU A 387 10.77 8.85 -13.86
CA LEU A 387 11.37 9.52 -15.03
C LEU A 387 12.80 9.04 -15.33
N ILE A 388 13.56 8.68 -14.30
CA ILE A 388 14.90 8.09 -14.48
C ILE A 388 14.79 6.64 -14.95
N GLY A 389 13.86 5.87 -14.37
CA GLY A 389 13.58 4.49 -14.75
C GLY A 389 13.14 4.35 -16.21
N LEU A 390 12.29 5.27 -16.69
CA LEU A 390 11.84 5.30 -18.10
C LEU A 390 12.98 5.52 -19.12
N GLN A 391 14.17 5.92 -18.68
CA GLN A 391 15.35 6.02 -19.55
C GLN A 391 16.14 4.70 -19.63
N GLN A 392 15.77 3.71 -18.82
CA GLN A 392 16.40 2.39 -18.77
C GLN A 392 15.58 1.38 -19.58
N GLU A 393 16.25 0.38 -20.16
CA GLU A 393 15.57 -0.70 -20.85
C GLU A 393 14.83 -1.59 -19.82
N ASP A 394 13.50 -1.59 -19.87
CA ASP A 394 12.66 -2.43 -19.03
C ASP A 394 11.52 -3.06 -19.83
N ASN A 395 11.56 -4.39 -19.95
CA ASN A 395 10.54 -5.18 -20.61
C ASN A 395 9.39 -5.59 -19.66
N SER A 396 9.49 -5.27 -18.37
CA SER A 396 8.48 -5.60 -17.36
C SER A 396 7.42 -4.50 -17.18
N GLY A 397 7.71 -3.27 -17.59
CA GLY A 397 6.81 -2.13 -17.46
C GLY A 397 6.57 -1.71 -16.01
N GLN A 398 7.57 -1.87 -15.13
CA GLN A 398 7.46 -1.69 -13.69
C GLN A 398 7.85 -0.27 -13.20
N TRP A 399 8.01 0.70 -14.12
CA TRP A 399 8.42 2.09 -13.81
C TRP A 399 7.29 3.10 -13.61
#